data_AF-A0A8H5G4K2-F1
#
_entry.id   AF-A0A8H5G4K2-F1
#
_cell.length_a   1.000
_cell.length_b   1.000
_cell.length_c   1.000
_cell.angle_alpha   90.00
_cell.angle_beta   90.00
_cell.angle_gamma   90.00
#
_symmetry.space_group_name_H-M   'P 1'
#
loop_
_entity.id
_entity.type
_entity.pdbx_description
1 polymer ?
#
loop_
_entity_poly.entity_id
_entity_poly.type
_entity_poly.pdbx_seq_one_letter_code
_entity_poly.pdbx_strand_id
1 'polypeptide(L)'
;MGLLNRKKNDGDSDKSKEKGAWRRPANTAFKQQRLKAWQPILTPKTVLPTLFIIAFIFAPIGGLLIWGSSQVSEMSFDYTDCETITPSTSNDSLNWTPIPSDKYTYRLKAGADKIVPPPPRYAYIASTGLSDPSNQRQCIVEFNLPIALDAPVFFYYGLTNFYQNHRRYVKSQNSDQLKGSYVSPSSLNNSDCDPLGAGGPFGNISIYPCGLIANSIFNDTFYTPMLQNSNTSSEPQPFPFSDKGIAWSGERKKYVADPILSGGYKSYDDIMPPPNWHDRFLGGYNASNMPNLQEDEHFQNWMRTAGLPSFTKLYGRNDNDSMQPGTYQIVIGLNFPVRPYKGTKSFVISTVSWIGGKNPFLGWAYVASSALFILIAILGTARHLIKPRRLGDMSLLSWNR
;
A
#
# COMPACT_ATOMS: atom_id res chain seq x y z
N MET A 1 55.07 -6.69 -1.08
CA MET A 1 56.47 -6.43 -0.67
C MET A 1 56.66 -6.96 0.74
N GLY A 2 57.77 -7.68 0.98
CA GLY A 2 58.24 -8.13 2.30
C GLY A 2 57.50 -9.34 2.86
N LEU A 3 57.91 -10.62 2.70
CA LEU A 3 59.23 -11.23 2.87
C LEU A 3 59.84 -10.83 4.23
N LEU A 4 59.71 -11.70 5.24
CA LEU A 4 60.69 -12.73 5.63
C LEU A 4 61.83 -12.18 6.47
N ASN A 5 62.01 -12.69 7.69
CA ASN A 5 63.07 -13.65 8.05
C ASN A 5 63.29 -13.61 9.57
N ARG A 6 63.18 -14.70 10.34
CA ARG A 6 63.78 -16.05 10.25
C ARG A 6 65.10 -16.14 11.05
N LYS A 7 65.02 -16.96 12.12
CA LYS A 7 66.09 -17.78 12.71
C LYS A 7 67.23 -17.03 13.42
N LYS A 8 67.95 -17.58 14.38
CA LYS A 8 68.13 -18.97 14.83
C LYS A 8 68.77 -18.91 16.22
N ASN A 9 68.49 -19.89 17.07
CA ASN A 9 69.62 -20.65 17.61
C ASN A 9 69.17 -22.08 17.84
N ASP A 10 69.82 -22.98 17.09
CA ASP A 10 69.76 -24.42 17.28
C ASP A 10 70.61 -24.78 18.50
N GLY A 11 70.19 -25.82 19.21
CA GLY A 11 70.89 -26.39 20.36
C GLY A 11 70.16 -27.65 20.80
N ASP A 12 70.34 -28.69 20.00
CA ASP A 12 69.76 -30.03 20.09
C ASP A 12 69.96 -30.70 21.45
N SER A 13 68.88 -31.28 22.00
CA SER A 13 68.96 -32.62 22.59
C SER A 13 67.56 -33.24 22.62
N ASP A 14 67.37 -34.09 21.63
CA ASP A 14 66.36 -35.11 21.49
C ASP A 14 65.92 -35.75 22.82
N LYS A 15 64.65 -35.56 23.17
CA LYS A 15 63.85 -36.60 23.82
C LYS A 15 62.56 -36.73 23.06
N SER A 16 62.57 -37.63 22.09
CA SER A 16 61.40 -38.37 21.63
C SER A 16 60.52 -38.77 22.83
N LYS A 17 59.46 -38.00 23.08
CA LYS A 17 58.29 -38.52 23.77
C LYS A 17 57.30 -38.90 22.69
N GLU A 18 57.12 -40.20 22.57
CA GLU A 18 56.12 -40.88 21.78
C GLU A 18 54.85 -40.02 21.65
N LYS A 19 54.37 -39.87 20.42
CA LYS A 19 53.00 -39.47 20.15
C LYS A 19 52.09 -40.57 20.71
N GLY A 20 51.81 -40.49 22.00
CA GLY A 20 50.69 -41.21 22.60
C GLY A 20 49.46 -40.81 21.80
N ALA A 21 48.86 -41.77 21.09
CA ALA A 21 47.66 -41.62 20.30
C ALA A 21 46.47 -41.30 21.22
N TRP A 22 46.45 -40.09 21.77
CA TRP A 22 45.46 -39.65 22.72
C TRP A 22 44.24 -39.16 21.93
N ARG A 23 43.37 -40.10 21.57
CA ARG A 23 42.10 -39.87 20.85
C ARG A 23 41.03 -39.16 21.69
N ARG A 24 41.37 -38.57 22.85
CA ARG A 24 40.36 -37.90 23.68
C ARG A 24 40.00 -36.53 23.06
N PRO A 25 38.70 -36.22 22.93
CA PRO A 25 38.26 -34.90 22.52
C PRO A 25 38.80 -33.82 23.47
N ALA A 26 39.08 -32.62 22.94
CA ALA A 26 39.52 -31.52 23.77
C ALA A 26 38.45 -31.12 24.80
N ASN A 27 38.89 -30.86 26.03
CA ASN A 27 38.02 -30.54 27.17
C ASN A 27 37.67 -29.04 27.20
N THR A 28 36.96 -28.57 26.17
CA THR A 28 36.46 -27.18 26.11
C THR A 28 34.96 -27.14 26.34
N ALA A 29 34.44 -26.04 26.92
CA ALA A 29 33.00 -25.88 27.18
C ALA A 29 32.14 -26.07 25.92
N PHE A 30 32.62 -25.65 24.75
CA PHE A 30 31.97 -25.86 23.46
C PHE A 30 31.93 -27.35 23.07
N LYS A 31 33.08 -28.03 23.04
CA LYS A 31 33.17 -29.45 22.61
C LYS A 31 32.51 -30.42 23.59
N GLN A 32 32.40 -30.03 24.86
CA GLN A 32 31.78 -30.82 25.92
C GLN A 32 30.32 -30.45 26.17
N GLN A 33 29.73 -29.56 25.36
CA GLN A 33 28.33 -29.09 25.51
C GLN A 33 28.02 -28.49 26.90
N ARG A 34 29.01 -27.82 27.50
CA ARG A 34 28.90 -27.12 28.80
C ARG A 34 28.96 -25.61 28.63
N LEU A 35 28.45 -25.11 27.51
CA LEU A 35 28.31 -23.67 27.30
C LEU A 35 27.38 -23.09 28.38
N LYS A 36 27.64 -21.85 28.79
CA LYS A 36 26.75 -21.11 29.68
C LYS A 36 25.39 -20.98 29.00
N ALA A 37 24.39 -21.68 29.51
CA ALA A 37 23.04 -21.68 29.00
C ALA A 37 22.08 -21.18 30.08
N TRP A 38 21.03 -20.48 29.66
CA TRP A 38 19.89 -20.19 30.51
C TRP A 38 18.75 -21.11 30.11
N GLN A 39 18.22 -21.85 31.08
CA GLN A 39 17.10 -22.76 30.88
C GLN A 39 15.86 -22.16 31.55
N PRO A 40 14.92 -21.56 30.79
CA PRO A 40 13.73 -20.96 31.37
C PRO A 40 12.78 -22.06 31.84
N ILE A 41 12.78 -22.34 33.15
CA ILE A 41 11.78 -23.22 33.76
C ILE A 41 10.50 -22.41 33.99
N LEU A 42 9.44 -22.78 33.28
CA LEU A 42 8.12 -22.16 33.39
C LEU A 42 7.48 -22.54 34.72
N THR A 43 7.63 -21.69 35.73
CA THR A 43 7.00 -21.86 37.03
C THR A 43 5.79 -20.92 37.16
N PRO A 44 4.75 -21.26 37.96
CA PRO A 44 3.64 -20.35 38.19
C PRO A 44 4.07 -18.97 38.70
N LYS A 45 5.15 -18.92 39.50
CA LYS A 45 5.73 -17.68 40.05
C LYS A 45 6.37 -16.77 39.00
N THR A 46 6.78 -17.32 37.86
CA THR A 46 7.34 -16.53 36.75
C THR A 46 6.31 -16.26 35.67
N VAL A 47 5.55 -17.28 35.27
CA VAL A 47 4.59 -17.19 34.15
C VAL A 47 3.38 -16.30 34.48
N LEU A 48 2.75 -16.46 35.65
CA LEU A 48 1.52 -15.73 35.98
C LEU A 48 1.76 -14.21 36.07
N PRO A 49 2.81 -13.70 36.77
CA PRO A 49 3.12 -12.28 36.75
C PRO A 49 3.45 -11.75 35.35
N THR A 50 4.18 -12.52 34.53
CA THR A 50 4.49 -12.11 33.15
C THR A 50 3.22 -11.93 32.31
N LEU A 51 2.24 -12.83 32.43
CA LEU A 51 0.96 -12.68 31.73
C LEU A 51 0.20 -11.41 32.15
N PHE A 52 0.16 -11.10 33.46
CA PHE A 52 -0.44 -9.85 33.93
C PHE A 52 0.30 -8.62 33.39
N ILE A 53 1.64 -8.62 33.43
CA ILE A 53 2.45 -7.51 32.92
C ILE A 53 2.17 -7.27 31.43
N ILE A 54 2.18 -8.32 30.61
CA ILE A 54 1.88 -8.20 29.17
C ILE A 54 0.46 -7.65 28.97
N ALA A 55 -0.52 -8.15 29.72
CA ALA A 55 -1.90 -7.67 29.61
C ALA A 55 -2.05 -6.18 29.98
N PHE A 56 -1.41 -5.75 31.06
CA PHE A 56 -1.42 -4.35 31.50
C PHE A 56 -0.68 -3.41 30.56
N ILE A 57 0.26 -3.91 29.76
CA ILE A 57 0.89 -3.14 28.67
C ILE A 57 -0.02 -3.11 27.44
N PHE A 58 -0.63 -4.23 27.08
CA PHE A 58 -1.44 -4.35 25.86
C PHE A 58 -2.76 -3.58 25.94
N ALA A 59 -3.40 -3.51 27.12
CA ALA A 59 -4.64 -2.77 27.32
C ALA A 59 -4.55 -1.27 26.99
N PRO A 60 -3.61 -0.48 27.57
CA PRO A 60 -3.48 0.94 27.26
C PRO A 60 -3.02 1.17 25.82
N ILE A 61 -2.15 0.32 25.27
CA ILE A 61 -1.79 0.38 23.85
C ILE A 61 -3.04 0.21 22.99
N GLY A 62 -3.82 -0.86 23.21
CA GLY A 62 -5.05 -1.12 22.47
C GLY A 62 -6.05 0.04 22.53
N GLY A 63 -6.28 0.61 23.73
CA GLY A 63 -7.13 1.78 23.91
C GLY A 63 -6.63 3.01 23.14
N LEU A 64 -5.33 3.28 23.17
CA LEU A 64 -4.70 4.38 22.45
C LEU A 64 -4.78 4.22 20.92
N LEU A 65 -4.66 2.99 20.40
CA LEU A 65 -4.86 2.71 18.96
C LEU A 65 -6.32 2.90 18.54
N ILE A 66 -7.29 2.44 19.36
CA ILE A 66 -8.72 2.63 19.09
C ILE A 66 -9.05 4.13 19.09
N TRP A 67 -8.55 4.87 20.08
CA TRP A 67 -8.74 6.31 20.16
C TRP A 67 -8.14 7.02 18.93
N GLY A 68 -6.91 6.68 18.54
CA GLY A 68 -6.28 7.23 17.33
C GLY A 68 -7.08 6.97 16.05
N SER A 69 -7.63 5.76 15.89
CA SER A 69 -8.51 5.44 14.77
C SER A 69 -9.84 6.19 14.83
N SER A 70 -10.34 6.52 16.02
CA SER A 70 -11.63 7.21 16.19
C SER A 70 -11.59 8.69 15.78
N GLN A 71 -10.40 9.31 15.73
CA GLN A 71 -10.21 10.70 15.31
C GLN A 71 -10.23 10.89 13.78
N VAL A 72 -10.16 9.80 13.02
CA VAL A 72 -10.11 9.85 11.55
C VAL A 72 -11.51 9.92 10.97
N SER A 73 -11.71 10.79 9.99
CA SER A 73 -12.92 10.82 9.16
C SER A 73 -12.58 10.30 7.76
N GLU A 74 -13.35 9.34 7.28
CA GLU A 74 -13.18 8.72 5.97
C GLU A 74 -14.55 8.65 5.29
N MET A 75 -14.63 9.06 4.03
CA MET A 75 -15.83 8.93 3.20
C MET A 75 -15.47 8.35 1.84
N SER A 76 -16.31 7.44 1.36
CA SER A 76 -16.11 6.73 0.08
C SER A 76 -17.38 6.82 -0.75
N PHE A 77 -17.23 7.10 -2.04
CA PHE A 77 -18.32 7.22 -3.01
C PHE A 77 -18.02 6.38 -4.26
N ASP A 78 -18.83 5.35 -4.51
CA ASP A 78 -18.73 4.50 -5.69
C ASP A 78 -19.46 5.16 -6.88
N TYR A 79 -18.73 5.33 -7.97
CA TYR A 79 -19.22 5.94 -9.21
C TYR A 79 -19.18 4.98 -10.41
N THR A 80 -19.07 3.67 -10.16
CA THR A 80 -18.99 2.62 -11.18
C THR A 80 -20.16 2.63 -12.15
N ASP A 81 -21.35 2.91 -11.65
CA ASP A 81 -22.59 2.87 -12.43
C ASP A 81 -22.95 4.21 -13.05
N CYS A 82 -22.14 5.24 -12.85
CA CYS A 82 -22.45 6.58 -13.36
C CYS A 82 -22.63 6.58 -14.89
N GLU A 83 -21.80 5.83 -15.62
CA GLU A 83 -21.94 5.69 -17.09
C GLU A 83 -23.16 4.84 -17.54
N THR A 84 -23.92 4.19 -16.62
CA THR A 84 -25.17 3.49 -17.01
C THR A 84 -26.39 4.39 -17.07
N ILE A 85 -26.37 5.53 -16.39
CA ILE A 85 -27.57 6.34 -16.26
C ILE A 85 -27.81 7.14 -17.53
N THR A 86 -29.03 7.67 -17.65
CA THR A 86 -29.39 8.54 -18.76
C THR A 86 -28.47 9.76 -18.80
N PRO A 87 -27.74 10.00 -19.91
CA PRO A 87 -26.87 11.16 -20.05
C PRO A 87 -27.67 12.47 -19.95
N SER A 88 -27.07 13.48 -19.33
CA SER A 88 -27.59 14.84 -19.28
C SER A 88 -27.31 15.56 -20.59
N THR A 89 -28.17 16.51 -20.96
CA THR A 89 -28.09 17.26 -22.22
C THR A 89 -27.01 18.33 -22.22
N SER A 90 -26.71 18.93 -21.07
CA SER A 90 -25.69 19.96 -20.91
C SER A 90 -25.23 20.08 -19.45
N ASN A 91 -24.12 20.80 -19.23
CA ASN A 91 -23.62 21.12 -17.89
C ASN A 91 -24.62 21.96 -17.06
N ASP A 92 -25.50 22.73 -17.72
CA ASP A 92 -26.48 23.59 -17.06
C ASP A 92 -27.77 22.84 -16.66
N SER A 93 -27.99 21.65 -17.22
CA SER A 93 -29.22 20.85 -17.05
C SER A 93 -28.90 19.40 -16.67
N LEU A 94 -28.36 19.23 -15.46
CA LEU A 94 -27.94 17.92 -14.95
C LEU A 94 -29.13 17.06 -14.49
N ASN A 95 -29.22 15.85 -15.02
CA ASN A 95 -30.17 14.86 -14.55
C ASN A 95 -29.58 14.06 -13.38
N TRP A 96 -29.93 14.45 -12.17
CA TRP A 96 -29.39 13.87 -10.94
C TRP A 96 -30.04 12.55 -10.57
N THR A 97 -29.20 11.55 -10.30
CA THR A 97 -29.62 10.25 -9.75
C THR A 97 -28.96 10.03 -8.39
N PRO A 98 -29.71 9.66 -7.33
CA PRO A 98 -29.12 9.37 -6.03
C PRO A 98 -28.22 8.13 -6.10
N ILE A 99 -27.08 8.18 -5.41
CA ILE A 99 -26.21 7.02 -5.24
C ILE A 99 -26.88 6.07 -4.23
N PRO A 100 -27.03 4.77 -4.55
CA PRO A 100 -27.58 3.78 -3.63
C PRO A 100 -26.87 3.74 -2.27
N SER A 101 -27.59 3.44 -1.19
CA SER A 101 -27.06 3.46 0.19
C SER A 101 -25.94 2.46 0.46
N ASP A 102 -25.82 1.41 -0.35
CA ASP A 102 -24.75 0.41 -0.30
C ASP A 102 -23.47 0.86 -1.05
N LYS A 103 -23.54 1.96 -1.79
CA LYS A 103 -22.49 2.47 -2.69
C LYS A 103 -21.77 3.71 -2.18
N TYR A 104 -22.11 4.18 -0.99
CA TYR A 104 -21.33 5.20 -0.31
C TYR A 104 -21.20 4.86 1.17
N THR A 105 -20.18 5.41 1.82
CA THR A 105 -19.98 5.21 3.25
C THR A 105 -19.41 6.46 3.86
N TYR A 106 -20.00 6.90 4.98
CA TYR A 106 -19.48 7.96 5.83
C TYR A 106 -19.01 7.36 7.14
N ARG A 107 -17.70 7.42 7.40
CA ARG A 107 -17.07 6.96 8.64
C ARG A 107 -16.42 8.15 9.34
N LEU A 108 -17.25 9.02 9.92
CA LEU A 108 -16.82 10.29 10.54
C LEU A 108 -16.11 10.07 11.89
N LYS A 109 -15.32 11.06 12.31
CA LYS A 109 -14.64 11.05 13.62
C LYS A 109 -15.61 10.94 14.79
N ALA A 110 -15.15 10.43 15.92
CA ALA A 110 -15.94 10.28 17.13
C ALA A 110 -16.58 11.63 17.54
N GLY A 111 -17.87 11.61 17.87
CA GLY A 111 -18.66 12.81 18.15
C GLY A 111 -19.47 13.32 16.95
N ALA A 112 -19.07 12.93 15.73
CA ALA A 112 -19.81 13.18 14.49
C ALA A 112 -20.30 11.88 13.82
N ASP A 113 -20.03 10.72 14.40
CA ASP A 113 -20.36 9.38 13.89
C ASP A 113 -21.86 9.12 13.73
N LYS A 114 -22.70 9.89 14.44
CA LYS A 114 -24.16 9.81 14.38
C LYS A 114 -24.78 10.78 13.37
N ILE A 115 -24.00 11.65 12.74
CA ILE A 115 -24.52 12.60 11.75
C ILE A 115 -24.84 11.82 10.47
N VAL A 116 -26.07 11.94 9.99
CA VAL A 116 -26.53 11.33 8.73
C VAL A 116 -26.63 12.43 7.67
N PRO A 117 -25.64 12.57 6.78
CA PRO A 117 -25.70 13.54 5.68
C PRO A 117 -26.78 13.12 4.65
N PRO A 118 -27.29 14.06 3.85
CA PRO A 118 -28.16 13.74 2.72
C PRO A 118 -27.46 12.77 1.75
N PRO A 119 -28.20 11.88 1.08
CA PRO A 119 -27.62 10.92 0.15
C PRO A 119 -26.90 11.66 -0.99
N PRO A 120 -25.66 11.25 -1.33
CA PRO A 120 -24.95 11.82 -2.46
C PRO A 120 -25.66 11.42 -3.76
N ARG A 121 -25.42 12.19 -4.81
CA ARG A 121 -26.04 11.98 -6.13
C ARG A 121 -24.99 12.18 -7.22
N TYR A 122 -25.19 11.54 -8.36
CA TYR A 122 -24.36 11.76 -9.53
C TYR A 122 -25.19 12.14 -10.75
N ALA A 123 -24.53 12.74 -11.73
CA ALA A 123 -25.04 12.98 -13.07
C ALA A 123 -23.99 12.56 -14.08
N TYR A 124 -24.42 12.08 -15.24
CA TYR A 124 -23.55 11.62 -16.31
C TYR A 124 -23.66 12.55 -17.50
N ILE A 125 -22.53 12.89 -18.11
CA ILE A 125 -22.44 13.70 -19.33
C ILE A 125 -21.63 12.92 -20.35
N ALA A 126 -22.23 12.78 -21.54
CA ALA A 126 -21.58 12.18 -22.70
C ALA A 126 -21.50 13.22 -23.82
N SER A 127 -20.29 13.70 -24.08
CA SER A 127 -19.99 14.71 -25.10
C SER A 127 -19.21 14.07 -26.24
N THR A 128 -19.74 14.16 -27.46
CA THR A 128 -19.07 13.66 -28.67
C THR A 128 -18.22 14.75 -29.31
N GLY A 129 -17.01 14.40 -29.78
CA GLY A 129 -16.18 15.29 -30.60
C GLY A 129 -15.13 16.12 -29.84
N LEU A 130 -14.95 15.89 -28.54
CA LEU A 130 -13.85 16.50 -27.77
C LEU A 130 -12.54 15.73 -27.98
N SER A 131 -11.43 16.45 -28.07
CA SER A 131 -10.09 15.87 -28.31
C SER A 131 -9.54 15.07 -27.14
N ASP A 132 -9.95 15.39 -25.90
CA ASP A 132 -9.54 14.67 -24.69
C ASP A 132 -10.62 13.65 -24.29
N PRO A 133 -10.30 12.34 -24.25
CA PRO A 133 -11.21 11.29 -23.81
C PRO A 133 -11.82 11.53 -22.42
N SER A 134 -11.07 12.17 -21.52
CA SER A 134 -11.51 12.46 -20.15
C SER A 134 -12.71 13.42 -20.12
N ASN A 135 -12.85 14.26 -21.15
CA ASN A 135 -13.97 15.20 -21.28
C ASN A 135 -15.15 14.63 -22.06
N GLN A 136 -14.98 13.49 -22.75
CA GLN A 136 -16.06 12.87 -23.51
C GLN A 136 -17.07 12.15 -22.60
N ARG A 137 -16.60 11.56 -21.50
CA ARG A 137 -17.44 10.82 -20.55
C ARG A 137 -17.14 11.31 -19.14
N GLN A 138 -18.01 12.17 -18.63
CA GLN A 138 -17.83 12.77 -17.31
C GLN A 138 -18.92 12.30 -16.35
N CYS A 139 -18.50 11.92 -15.15
CA CYS A 139 -19.38 11.73 -14.01
C CYS A 139 -19.23 12.91 -13.05
N ILE A 140 -20.33 13.60 -12.78
CA ILE A 140 -20.38 14.68 -11.79
C ILE A 140 -20.98 14.09 -10.53
N VAL A 141 -20.23 14.09 -9.43
CA VAL A 141 -20.70 13.59 -8.13
C VAL A 141 -20.88 14.75 -7.18
N GLU A 142 -22.07 14.88 -6.62
CA GLU A 142 -22.41 15.82 -5.56
C GLU A 142 -22.53 15.08 -4.23
N PHE A 143 -21.78 15.52 -3.22
CA PHE A 143 -21.79 14.94 -1.89
C PHE A 143 -21.76 16.02 -0.81
N ASN A 144 -22.36 15.73 0.34
CA ASN A 144 -22.32 16.61 1.50
C ASN A 144 -21.18 16.22 2.44
N LEU A 145 -20.41 17.23 2.87
CA LEU A 145 -19.43 17.15 3.93
C LEU A 145 -20.04 17.77 5.20
N PRO A 146 -20.46 16.95 6.19
CA PRO A 146 -21.19 17.45 7.35
C PRO A 146 -20.30 18.13 8.41
N ILE A 147 -18.99 17.87 8.40
CA ILE A 147 -18.03 18.38 9.38
C ILE A 147 -16.77 18.88 8.69
N ALA A 148 -16.06 19.81 9.32
CA ALA A 148 -14.77 20.26 8.81
C ALA A 148 -13.75 19.12 8.91
N LEU A 149 -12.97 18.93 7.85
CA LEU A 149 -11.81 18.04 7.85
C LEU A 149 -10.55 18.88 8.09
N ASP A 150 -9.88 18.61 9.19
CA ASP A 150 -8.63 19.28 9.54
C ASP A 150 -7.50 18.79 8.60
N ALA A 151 -6.59 19.69 8.22
CA ALA A 151 -5.44 19.34 7.39
C ALA A 151 -4.49 18.38 8.14
N PRO A 152 -3.83 17.42 7.45
CA PRO A 152 -3.89 17.15 6.01
C PRO A 152 -5.13 16.33 5.58
N VAL A 153 -5.68 16.67 4.43
CA VAL A 153 -6.78 15.95 3.76
C VAL A 153 -6.23 15.19 2.56
N PHE A 154 -6.52 13.89 2.49
CA PHE A 154 -6.06 13.01 1.42
C PHE A 154 -7.22 12.57 0.53
N PHE A 155 -6.94 12.47 -0.75
CA PHE A 155 -7.85 12.04 -1.80
C PHE A 155 -7.30 10.78 -2.47
N TYR A 156 -8.04 9.69 -2.38
CA TYR A 156 -7.68 8.39 -2.94
C TYR A 156 -8.71 7.97 -3.99
N TYR A 157 -8.30 7.09 -4.91
CA TYR A 157 -9.24 6.23 -5.60
C TYR A 157 -9.19 4.82 -5.01
N GLY A 158 -10.33 4.14 -5.01
CA GLY A 158 -10.50 2.75 -4.60
C GLY A 158 -10.84 1.88 -5.80
N LEU A 159 -10.22 0.70 -5.87
CA LEU A 159 -10.57 -0.36 -6.82
C LEU A 159 -10.90 -1.63 -6.04
N THR A 160 -11.93 -2.34 -6.47
CA THR A 160 -12.27 -3.67 -5.96
C THR A 160 -12.14 -4.73 -7.05
N ASN A 161 -11.91 -5.97 -6.62
CA ASN A 161 -11.77 -7.13 -7.50
C ASN A 161 -10.66 -6.96 -8.56
N PHE A 162 -9.62 -6.17 -8.27
CA PHE A 162 -8.47 -5.95 -9.16
C PHE A 162 -7.20 -6.56 -8.55
N TYR A 163 -6.71 -7.66 -9.14
CA TYR A 163 -5.67 -8.49 -8.52
C TYR A 163 -4.25 -8.04 -8.84
N GLN A 164 -3.80 -6.91 -8.25
CA GLN A 164 -2.39 -6.48 -8.35
C GLN A 164 -1.42 -7.50 -7.72
N ASN A 165 -1.90 -8.31 -6.79
CA ASN A 165 -1.12 -9.31 -6.06
C ASN A 165 -0.95 -10.64 -6.81
N HIS A 166 -1.48 -10.77 -8.04
CA HIS A 166 -1.29 -11.98 -8.83
C HIS A 166 0.20 -12.16 -9.18
N ARG A 167 0.75 -13.38 -8.99
CA ARG A 167 2.20 -13.66 -9.14
C ARG A 167 2.80 -13.14 -10.46
N ARG A 168 2.10 -13.35 -11.57
CA ARG A 168 2.55 -12.86 -12.89
C ARG A 168 2.48 -11.33 -13.00
N TYR A 169 1.44 -10.72 -12.42
CA TYR A 169 1.25 -9.27 -12.48
C TYR A 169 2.34 -8.54 -11.69
N VAL A 170 2.59 -8.93 -10.43
CA VAL A 170 3.60 -8.29 -9.55
C VAL A 170 5.01 -8.26 -10.16
N LYS A 171 5.34 -9.29 -10.94
CA LYS A 171 6.66 -9.39 -11.58
C LYS A 171 6.75 -8.60 -12.88
N SER A 172 5.63 -8.27 -13.52
CA SER A 172 5.59 -7.83 -14.91
C SER A 172 5.99 -6.38 -15.09
N GLN A 173 7.30 -6.16 -15.01
CA GLN A 173 8.03 -4.90 -15.21
C GLN A 173 9.51 -5.22 -15.45
N ASN A 174 10.27 -4.31 -16.08
CA ASN A 174 11.71 -4.44 -16.22
C ASN A 174 12.42 -3.26 -15.54
N SER A 175 13.20 -3.55 -14.50
CA SER A 175 13.86 -2.50 -13.70
C SER A 175 14.98 -1.78 -14.45
N ASP A 176 15.69 -2.46 -15.35
CA ASP A 176 16.78 -1.85 -16.12
C ASP A 176 16.22 -0.88 -17.16
N GLN A 177 15.12 -1.27 -17.82
CA GLN A 177 14.37 -0.42 -18.73
C GLN A 177 13.85 0.84 -18.02
N LEU A 178 13.21 0.70 -16.86
CA LEU A 178 12.68 1.83 -16.10
C LEU A 178 13.78 2.80 -15.63
N LYS A 179 14.99 2.27 -15.34
CA LYS A 179 16.18 3.08 -15.03
C LYS A 179 16.86 3.70 -16.25
N GLY A 180 16.35 3.46 -17.46
CA GLY A 180 16.85 4.05 -18.71
C GLY A 180 17.93 3.24 -19.41
N SER A 181 18.18 1.99 -19.02
CA SER A 181 19.09 1.10 -19.76
C SER A 181 18.39 0.52 -20.98
N TYR A 182 19.12 0.40 -22.09
CA TYR A 182 18.63 -0.27 -23.29
C TYR A 182 18.37 -1.75 -23.03
N VAL A 183 17.17 -2.22 -23.38
CA VAL A 183 16.82 -3.63 -23.38
C VAL A 183 16.18 -3.98 -24.73
N SER A 184 16.70 -5.04 -25.37
CA SER A 184 16.22 -5.46 -26.69
C SER A 184 14.80 -6.04 -26.63
N PRO A 185 14.01 -5.94 -27.72
CA PRO A 185 12.67 -6.51 -27.80
C PRO A 185 12.61 -8.01 -27.44
N SER A 186 13.59 -8.78 -27.91
CA SER A 186 13.72 -10.21 -27.63
C SER A 186 14.02 -10.52 -26.17
N SER A 187 14.83 -9.69 -25.50
CA SER A 187 15.12 -9.85 -24.07
C SER A 187 13.88 -9.50 -23.24
N LEU A 188 13.15 -8.44 -23.61
CA LEU A 188 11.91 -8.05 -22.93
C LEU A 188 10.83 -9.13 -23.03
N ASN A 189 10.62 -9.73 -24.20
CA ASN A 189 9.66 -10.83 -24.38
C ASN A 189 10.03 -12.13 -23.65
N ASN A 190 11.32 -12.36 -23.39
CA ASN A 190 11.79 -13.51 -22.62
C ASN A 190 12.04 -13.18 -21.13
N SER A 191 11.56 -12.04 -20.65
CA SER A 191 11.71 -11.57 -19.27
C SER A 191 10.38 -11.59 -18.51
N ASP A 192 10.37 -11.07 -17.28
CA ASP A 192 9.14 -10.91 -16.51
C ASP A 192 8.11 -9.98 -17.19
N CYS A 193 8.51 -9.17 -18.19
CA CYS A 193 7.59 -8.33 -18.96
C CYS A 193 6.66 -9.09 -19.92
N ASP A 194 6.84 -10.39 -20.15
CA ASP A 194 5.90 -11.20 -20.93
C ASP A 194 4.46 -11.11 -20.33
N PRO A 195 3.41 -10.88 -21.16
CA PRO A 195 3.40 -10.83 -22.63
C PRO A 195 3.58 -9.45 -23.26
N LEU A 196 3.86 -8.42 -22.46
CA LEU A 196 3.94 -7.02 -22.90
C LEU A 196 5.39 -6.50 -22.89
N GLY A 197 6.32 -7.30 -23.42
CA GLY A 197 7.73 -6.91 -23.58
C GLY A 197 8.00 -6.11 -24.84
N ALA A 198 7.47 -6.59 -25.97
CA ALA A 198 7.58 -5.98 -27.29
C ALA A 198 6.34 -6.31 -28.12
N GLY A 199 6.02 -5.48 -29.10
CA GLY A 199 4.84 -5.66 -29.91
C GLY A 199 4.74 -4.70 -31.10
N GLY A 200 3.52 -4.56 -31.63
CA GLY A 200 3.16 -3.65 -32.72
C GLY A 200 2.92 -4.34 -34.06
N PRO A 201 2.43 -3.58 -35.07
CA PRO A 201 2.07 -4.10 -36.38
C PRO A 201 3.23 -4.80 -37.12
N PHE A 202 4.48 -4.44 -36.77
CA PHE A 202 5.72 -4.96 -37.34
C PHE A 202 6.48 -5.90 -36.41
N GLY A 203 5.90 -6.26 -35.25
CA GLY A 203 6.29 -7.42 -34.43
C GLY A 203 7.60 -7.36 -33.65
N ASN A 204 8.33 -6.23 -33.60
CA ASN A 204 9.66 -6.22 -32.97
C ASN A 204 10.09 -4.88 -32.34
N ILE A 205 9.14 -4.05 -31.86
CA ILE A 205 9.45 -2.78 -31.20
C ILE A 205 9.26 -2.94 -29.69
N SER A 206 10.19 -2.42 -28.89
CA SER A 206 10.14 -2.52 -27.43
C SER A 206 8.97 -1.71 -26.87
N ILE A 207 8.17 -2.31 -25.99
CA ILE A 207 7.12 -1.56 -25.29
C ILE A 207 7.79 -0.81 -24.13
N TYR A 208 7.58 0.50 -24.01
CA TYR A 208 8.08 1.30 -22.91
C TYR A 208 6.93 2.09 -22.27
N PRO A 209 6.76 2.04 -20.94
CA PRO A 209 7.31 1.04 -20.01
C PRO A 209 6.68 -0.35 -20.22
N CYS A 210 7.48 -1.42 -20.21
CA CYS A 210 6.98 -2.78 -20.45
C CYS A 210 6.21 -3.37 -19.25
N GLY A 211 5.39 -4.38 -19.55
CA GLY A 211 4.75 -5.24 -18.56
C GLY A 211 3.32 -4.86 -18.16
N LEU A 212 2.66 -5.80 -17.48
CA LEU A 212 1.24 -5.72 -17.14
C LEU A 212 0.92 -4.60 -16.15
N ILE A 213 1.84 -4.28 -15.25
CA ILE A 213 1.62 -3.25 -14.22
C ILE A 213 1.46 -1.89 -14.90
N ALA A 214 2.44 -1.49 -15.69
CA ALA A 214 2.44 -0.23 -16.41
C ALA A 214 1.26 -0.12 -17.40
N ASN A 215 1.02 -1.18 -18.17
CA ASN A 215 -0.06 -1.18 -19.16
C ASN A 215 -1.44 -0.92 -18.54
N SER A 216 -1.70 -1.43 -17.34
CA SER A 216 -3.02 -1.32 -16.71
C SER A 216 -3.16 -0.15 -15.73
N ILE A 217 -2.37 0.91 -15.89
CA ILE A 217 -2.46 2.11 -15.05
C ILE A 217 -3.89 2.66 -14.99
N PHE A 218 -4.32 2.98 -13.77
CA PHE A 218 -5.57 3.69 -13.54
C PHE A 218 -5.52 5.08 -14.16
N ASN A 219 -6.49 5.41 -15.01
CA ASN A 219 -6.45 6.61 -15.86
C ASN A 219 -7.75 7.44 -15.82
N ASP A 220 -8.66 7.22 -14.85
CA ASP A 220 -9.71 8.22 -14.62
C ASP A 220 -9.09 9.53 -14.11
N THR A 221 -9.69 10.65 -14.52
CA THR A 221 -9.19 11.99 -14.21
C THR A 221 -10.11 12.64 -13.18
N PHE A 222 -9.57 13.07 -12.04
CA PHE A 222 -10.35 13.77 -11.01
C PHE A 222 -10.06 15.27 -11.07
N TYR A 223 -11.10 16.07 -11.27
CA TYR A 223 -11.00 17.52 -11.21
C TYR A 223 -11.13 18.01 -9.75
N THR A 224 -10.66 19.23 -9.51
CA THR A 224 -10.73 19.86 -8.18
C THR A 224 -12.18 19.91 -7.68
N PRO A 225 -12.48 19.43 -6.46
CA PRO A 225 -13.80 19.58 -5.86
C PRO A 225 -14.16 21.04 -5.63
N MET A 226 -15.42 21.37 -5.89
CA MET A 226 -15.97 22.72 -5.77
C MET A 226 -17.03 22.76 -4.68
N LEU A 227 -16.80 23.54 -3.62
CA LEU A 227 -17.77 23.84 -2.58
C LEU A 227 -18.86 24.76 -3.17
N GLN A 228 -20.08 24.24 -3.31
CA GLN A 228 -21.20 24.95 -3.93
C GLN A 228 -21.81 26.00 -3.00
N ASN A 229 -22.00 25.64 -1.73
CA ASN A 229 -22.69 26.46 -0.76
C ASN A 229 -21.68 27.04 0.23
N SER A 230 -21.05 28.16 -0.15
CA SER A 230 -20.19 28.91 0.75
C SER A 230 -20.98 29.98 1.49
N ASN A 231 -20.73 30.15 2.78
CA ASN A 231 -21.30 31.26 3.56
C ASN A 231 -20.65 32.61 3.20
N THR A 232 -19.51 32.60 2.49
CA THR A 232 -18.68 33.79 2.24
C THR A 232 -18.70 34.28 0.80
N SER A 233 -19.17 33.46 -0.15
CA SER A 233 -19.19 33.79 -1.58
C SER A 233 -20.39 33.15 -2.28
N SER A 234 -20.99 33.87 -3.23
CA SER A 234 -22.01 33.32 -4.13
C SER A 234 -21.43 32.36 -5.18
N GLU A 235 -20.11 32.43 -5.41
CA GLU A 235 -19.40 31.58 -6.36
C GLU A 235 -18.85 30.30 -5.70
N PRO A 236 -18.87 29.16 -6.40
CA PRO A 236 -18.28 27.92 -5.92
C PRO A 236 -16.80 28.07 -5.59
N GLN A 237 -16.37 27.55 -4.44
CA GLN A 237 -14.98 27.66 -3.97
C GLN A 237 -14.20 26.36 -4.24
N PRO A 238 -13.03 26.42 -4.89
CA PRO A 238 -12.21 25.23 -5.16
C PRO A 238 -11.51 24.74 -3.88
N PHE A 239 -11.45 23.42 -3.71
CA PHE A 239 -10.58 22.77 -2.72
C PHE A 239 -9.50 21.96 -3.44
N PRO A 240 -8.37 22.59 -3.84
CA PRO A 240 -7.35 21.93 -4.65
C PRO A 240 -6.60 20.85 -3.87
N PHE A 241 -6.32 19.74 -4.55
CA PHE A 241 -5.40 18.71 -4.11
C PHE A 241 -4.11 18.79 -4.92
N SER A 242 -2.96 18.69 -4.26
CA SER A 242 -1.65 18.56 -4.89
C SER A 242 -1.44 17.13 -5.40
N ASP A 243 -0.96 17.00 -6.62
CA ASP A 243 -0.46 15.75 -7.23
C ASP A 243 0.99 15.43 -6.81
N LYS A 244 1.64 16.33 -6.07
CA LYS A 244 3.00 16.18 -5.52
C LYS A 244 3.00 15.72 -4.08
N GLY A 245 4.04 14.96 -3.70
CA GLY A 245 4.20 14.42 -2.36
C GLY A 245 3.22 13.28 -2.03
N ILE A 246 2.72 12.61 -3.05
CA ILE A 246 1.83 11.45 -2.97
C ILE A 246 2.59 10.12 -3.10
N ALA A 247 3.80 10.13 -3.65
CA ALA A 247 4.71 8.99 -3.72
C ALA A 247 5.84 9.10 -2.69
N TRP A 248 6.47 7.96 -2.36
CA TRP A 248 7.62 7.96 -1.46
C TRP A 248 8.83 8.56 -2.16
N SER A 249 9.58 9.43 -1.49
CA SER A 249 10.72 10.17 -2.08
C SER A 249 11.81 9.29 -2.72
N GLY A 250 11.92 8.02 -2.31
CA GLY A 250 12.83 7.05 -2.91
C GLY A 250 12.36 6.42 -4.22
N GLU A 251 11.06 6.47 -4.54
CA GLU A 251 10.48 5.81 -5.74
C GLU A 251 10.98 6.45 -7.02
N ARG A 252 11.10 7.78 -7.04
CA ARG A 252 11.67 8.57 -8.13
C ARG A 252 12.97 7.98 -8.71
N LYS A 253 13.84 7.44 -7.85
CA LYS A 253 15.16 6.89 -8.25
C LYS A 253 15.08 5.63 -9.11
N LYS A 254 13.91 4.99 -9.20
CA LYS A 254 13.69 3.80 -10.03
C LYS A 254 13.35 4.13 -11.47
N TYR A 255 13.11 5.41 -11.78
CA TYR A 255 12.62 5.86 -13.07
C TYR A 255 13.55 6.92 -13.67
N VAL A 256 13.76 6.82 -14.98
CA VAL A 256 14.42 7.85 -15.78
C VAL A 256 13.39 8.88 -16.27
N ALA A 257 13.83 10.12 -16.49
CA ALA A 257 12.95 11.18 -17.02
C ALA A 257 12.62 10.97 -18.51
N ASP A 258 13.62 10.55 -19.29
CA ASP A 258 13.47 10.20 -20.71
C ASP A 258 14.34 8.97 -21.00
N PRO A 259 13.82 7.88 -21.60
CA PRO A 259 14.59 6.70 -21.97
C PRO A 259 15.55 6.90 -23.16
N ILE A 260 15.48 8.04 -23.86
CA ILE A 260 16.41 8.42 -24.93
C ILE A 260 17.66 9.07 -24.33
N LEU A 261 18.66 8.24 -24.01
CA LEU A 261 19.93 8.67 -23.41
C LEU A 261 21.11 7.78 -23.81
N SER A 262 22.33 8.22 -23.48
CA SER A 262 23.54 7.41 -23.66
C SER A 262 23.48 6.12 -22.83
N GLY A 263 23.37 4.98 -23.49
CA GLY A 263 23.16 3.67 -22.86
C GLY A 263 21.69 3.23 -22.76
N GLY A 264 20.75 4.09 -23.16
CA GLY A 264 19.33 3.82 -23.33
C GLY A 264 18.94 3.61 -24.79
N TYR A 265 17.68 3.89 -25.13
CA TYR A 265 17.18 3.82 -26.51
C TYR A 265 17.71 4.99 -27.34
N LYS A 266 17.80 4.83 -28.68
CA LYS A 266 18.41 5.83 -29.56
C LYS A 266 17.41 6.82 -30.12
N SER A 267 16.23 6.33 -30.51
CA SER A 267 15.12 7.12 -31.04
C SER A 267 13.81 6.73 -30.34
N TYR A 268 12.83 7.62 -30.39
CA TYR A 268 11.46 7.31 -30.00
C TYR A 268 10.84 6.23 -30.89
N ASP A 269 11.35 6.04 -32.12
CA ASP A 269 10.91 4.96 -33.03
C ASP A 269 11.33 3.56 -32.55
N ASP A 270 12.31 3.46 -31.65
CA ASP A 270 12.77 2.18 -31.08
C ASP A 270 11.83 1.65 -29.98
N ILE A 271 10.89 2.49 -29.55
CA ILE A 271 9.96 2.21 -28.45
C ILE A 271 8.52 2.53 -28.84
N MET A 272 7.57 1.88 -28.17
CA MET A 272 6.15 2.20 -28.32
C MET A 272 5.42 2.20 -26.97
N PRO A 273 4.31 2.95 -26.87
CA PRO A 273 3.48 2.91 -25.68
C PRO A 273 2.85 1.53 -25.46
N PRO A 274 2.53 1.18 -24.20
CA PRO A 274 1.72 0.00 -23.90
C PRO A 274 0.37 0.03 -24.64
N PRO A 275 -0.22 -1.14 -24.97
CA PRO A 275 -1.48 -1.20 -25.71
C PRO A 275 -2.62 -0.37 -25.12
N ASN A 276 -2.79 -0.35 -23.80
CA ASN A 276 -3.85 0.42 -23.15
C ASN A 276 -3.52 1.91 -23.00
N TRP A 277 -2.34 2.36 -23.45
CA TRP A 277 -1.96 3.77 -23.47
C TRP A 277 -2.18 4.38 -24.87
N HIS A 278 -2.73 3.61 -25.81
CA HIS A 278 -2.92 4.01 -27.21
C HIS A 278 -3.63 5.36 -27.36
N ASP A 279 -4.76 5.56 -26.65
CA ASP A 279 -5.55 6.79 -26.75
C ASP A 279 -4.81 8.02 -26.21
N ARG A 280 -3.86 7.83 -25.28
CA ARG A 280 -3.02 8.90 -24.73
C ARG A 280 -1.88 9.29 -25.68
N PHE A 281 -1.39 8.34 -26.47
CA PHE A 281 -0.24 8.50 -27.36
C PHE A 281 -0.60 8.10 -28.80
N LEU A 282 -1.58 8.81 -29.36
CA LEU A 282 -1.98 8.64 -30.75
C LEU A 282 -0.77 8.92 -31.65
N GLY A 283 -0.36 7.93 -32.43
CA GLY A 283 0.83 8.01 -33.29
C GLY A 283 2.17 7.65 -32.64
N GLY A 284 2.17 7.20 -31.37
CA GLY A 284 3.38 6.74 -30.67
C GLY A 284 4.10 7.86 -29.89
N TYR A 285 5.33 7.56 -29.48
CA TYR A 285 6.16 8.49 -28.71
C TYR A 285 6.89 9.49 -29.60
N ASN A 286 7.07 10.70 -29.07
CA ASN A 286 7.89 11.75 -29.65
C ASN A 286 8.47 12.64 -28.53
N ALA A 287 9.36 13.56 -28.88
CA ALA A 287 10.03 14.45 -27.92
C ALA A 287 9.07 15.34 -27.11
N SER A 288 7.87 15.62 -27.62
CA SER A 288 6.90 16.50 -26.96
C SER A 288 5.93 15.78 -26.03
N ASN A 289 5.64 14.50 -26.28
CA ASN A 289 4.66 13.72 -25.54
C ASN A 289 5.28 12.67 -24.60
N MET A 290 6.61 12.46 -24.63
CA MET A 290 7.27 11.45 -23.81
C MET A 290 6.93 11.61 -22.31
N PRO A 291 6.33 10.60 -21.66
CA PRO A 291 5.96 10.70 -20.25
C PRO A 291 7.21 10.68 -19.34
N ASN A 292 7.35 11.71 -18.51
CA ASN A 292 8.38 11.76 -17.49
C ASN A 292 7.95 10.93 -16.25
N LEU A 293 8.25 9.63 -16.28
CA LEU A 293 7.90 8.69 -15.20
C LEU A 293 8.60 9.01 -13.87
N GLN A 294 9.72 9.74 -13.92
CA GLN A 294 10.45 10.20 -12.75
C GLN A 294 9.69 11.29 -11.96
N GLU A 295 8.89 12.12 -12.63
CA GLU A 295 8.06 13.17 -11.99
C GLU A 295 6.59 12.78 -11.84
N ASP A 296 6.16 11.72 -12.54
CA ASP A 296 4.78 11.21 -12.50
C ASP A 296 4.56 10.37 -11.23
N GLU A 297 4.20 11.03 -10.13
CA GLU A 297 3.95 10.35 -8.86
C GLU A 297 2.71 9.43 -8.88
N HIS A 298 1.74 9.68 -9.77
CA HIS A 298 0.60 8.77 -9.95
C HIS A 298 1.06 7.45 -10.56
N PHE A 299 1.94 7.49 -11.56
CA PHE A 299 2.58 6.30 -12.12
C PHE A 299 3.37 5.54 -11.06
N GLN A 300 4.19 6.24 -10.26
CA GLN A 300 4.97 5.63 -9.17
C GLN A 300 4.07 4.94 -8.14
N ASN A 301 2.97 5.59 -7.76
CA ASN A 301 1.97 5.01 -6.86
C ASN A 301 1.27 3.80 -7.47
N TRP A 302 1.02 3.79 -8.77
CA TRP A 302 0.45 2.62 -9.46
C TRP A 302 1.41 1.43 -9.47
N MET A 303 2.67 1.68 -9.84
CA MET A 303 3.72 0.65 -9.93
C MET A 303 3.99 -0.05 -8.59
N ARG A 304 3.71 0.61 -7.46
CA ARG A 304 3.69 -0.03 -6.14
C ARG A 304 2.42 -0.87 -5.96
N THR A 305 2.49 -2.15 -6.29
CA THR A 305 1.35 -3.08 -6.24
C THR A 305 0.73 -3.22 -4.85
N ALA A 306 -0.60 -3.29 -4.80
CA ALA A 306 -1.35 -3.60 -3.59
C ALA A 306 -1.29 -5.09 -3.22
N GLY A 307 -1.38 -5.39 -1.92
CA GLY A 307 -1.36 -6.76 -1.40
C GLY A 307 -2.71 -7.50 -1.47
N LEU A 308 -3.81 -6.76 -1.63
CA LEU A 308 -5.19 -7.28 -1.64
C LEU A 308 -5.91 -6.84 -2.92
N PRO A 309 -6.96 -7.56 -3.36
CA PRO A 309 -7.72 -7.21 -4.58
C PRO A 309 -8.64 -5.99 -4.42
N SER A 310 -8.91 -5.59 -3.19
CA SER A 310 -9.58 -4.34 -2.85
C SER A 310 -8.57 -3.43 -2.17
N PHE A 311 -8.30 -2.28 -2.77
CA PHE A 311 -7.27 -1.37 -2.31
C PHE A 311 -7.61 0.07 -2.68
N THR A 312 -6.97 1.01 -1.96
CA THR A 312 -6.97 2.43 -2.31
C THR A 312 -5.57 2.87 -2.68
N LYS A 313 -5.47 3.88 -3.55
CA LYS A 313 -4.21 4.52 -3.93
C LYS A 313 -4.36 6.03 -3.86
N LEU A 314 -3.33 6.68 -3.33
CA LEU A 314 -3.33 8.12 -3.12
C LEU A 314 -3.25 8.82 -4.47
N TYR A 315 -4.20 9.70 -4.72
CA TYR A 315 -4.28 10.52 -5.92
C TYR A 315 -3.89 11.96 -5.61
N GLY A 316 -4.35 12.54 -4.51
CA GLY A 316 -3.98 13.91 -4.16
C GLY A 316 -3.96 14.16 -2.66
N ARG A 317 -3.29 15.22 -2.24
CA ARG A 317 -3.26 15.66 -0.84
C ARG A 317 -3.33 17.18 -0.72
N ASN A 318 -3.97 17.67 0.33
CA ASN A 318 -3.90 19.07 0.74
C ASN A 318 -3.43 19.10 2.19
N ASP A 319 -2.24 19.66 2.41
CA ASP A 319 -1.57 19.67 3.71
C ASP A 319 -1.80 20.94 4.51
N ASN A 320 -2.34 21.99 3.88
CA ASN A 320 -2.39 23.33 4.45
C ASN A 320 -3.80 23.75 4.84
N ASP A 321 -4.81 23.34 4.05
CA ASP A 321 -6.16 23.86 4.16
C ASP A 321 -7.12 22.84 4.79
N SER A 322 -8.00 23.33 5.64
CA SER A 322 -9.12 22.54 6.16
C SER A 322 -10.29 22.54 5.19
N MET A 323 -10.80 21.36 4.84
CA MET A 323 -11.98 21.21 3.98
C MET A 323 -13.23 21.56 4.78
N GLN A 324 -13.88 22.67 4.43
CA GLN A 324 -15.01 23.23 5.18
C GLN A 324 -16.30 22.41 4.97
N PRO A 325 -17.21 22.36 5.97
CA PRO A 325 -18.51 21.71 5.79
C PRO A 325 -19.32 22.35 4.66
N GLY A 326 -20.05 21.53 3.91
CA GLY A 326 -20.91 21.99 2.83
C GLY A 326 -21.12 20.96 1.73
N THR A 327 -21.79 21.35 0.66
CA THR A 327 -22.02 20.49 -0.50
C THR A 327 -20.92 20.70 -1.52
N TYR A 328 -20.21 19.63 -1.86
CA TYR A 328 -19.15 19.63 -2.86
C TYR A 328 -19.62 18.94 -4.13
N GLN A 329 -19.15 19.43 -5.26
CA GLN A 329 -19.23 18.75 -6.54
C GLN A 329 -17.83 18.42 -7.04
N ILE A 330 -17.65 17.20 -7.53
CA ILE A 330 -16.42 16.74 -8.17
C ILE A 330 -16.76 16.20 -9.56
N VAL A 331 -15.98 16.60 -10.55
CA VAL A 331 -16.07 16.07 -11.91
C VAL A 331 -15.02 14.96 -12.06
N ILE A 332 -15.41 13.85 -12.69
CA ILE A 332 -14.58 12.67 -12.90
C ILE A 332 -14.65 12.27 -14.37
N GLY A 333 -13.51 12.29 -15.07
CA GLY A 333 -13.37 11.75 -16.42
C GLY A 333 -13.27 10.23 -16.38
N LEU A 334 -14.21 9.53 -17.06
CA LEU A 334 -14.32 8.08 -17.05
C LEU A 334 -13.52 7.45 -18.20
N ASN A 335 -12.33 6.98 -17.88
CA ASN A 335 -11.38 6.35 -18.82
C ASN A 335 -11.09 4.88 -18.49
N PHE A 336 -11.15 4.50 -17.21
CA PHE A 336 -10.77 3.18 -16.70
C PHE A 336 -11.99 2.26 -16.58
N PRO A 337 -12.11 1.22 -17.44
CA PRO A 337 -13.26 0.31 -17.42
C PRO A 337 -13.10 -0.77 -16.34
N VAL A 338 -14.08 -0.87 -15.43
CA VAL A 338 -14.04 -1.87 -14.32
C VAL A 338 -15.04 -3.03 -14.50
N ARG A 339 -16.03 -2.85 -15.37
CA ARG A 339 -17.10 -3.83 -15.63
C ARG A 339 -16.61 -5.16 -16.22
N PRO A 340 -15.65 -5.20 -17.17
CA PRO A 340 -15.24 -6.46 -17.78
C PRO A 340 -14.74 -7.51 -16.77
N TYR A 341 -14.16 -7.08 -15.66
CA TYR A 341 -13.69 -7.96 -14.58
C TYR A 341 -14.58 -7.94 -13.34
N LYS A 342 -15.79 -7.36 -13.42
CA LYS A 342 -16.76 -7.26 -12.32
C LYS A 342 -16.17 -6.59 -11.07
N GLY A 343 -15.38 -5.54 -11.26
CA GLY A 343 -14.88 -4.71 -10.17
C GLY A 343 -15.71 -3.43 -10.01
N THR A 344 -15.39 -2.69 -8.96
CA THR A 344 -15.94 -1.35 -8.72
C THR A 344 -14.83 -0.32 -8.56
N LYS A 345 -15.17 0.94 -8.81
CA LYS A 345 -14.30 2.10 -8.60
C LYS A 345 -15.00 3.16 -7.76
N SER A 346 -14.27 3.68 -6.79
CA SER A 346 -14.72 4.73 -5.89
C SER A 346 -13.65 5.79 -5.72
N PHE A 347 -14.04 6.96 -5.24
CA PHE A 347 -13.08 7.91 -4.67
C PHE A 347 -13.31 7.99 -3.17
N VAL A 348 -12.23 8.24 -2.43
CA VAL A 348 -12.22 8.26 -0.97
C VAL A 348 -11.53 9.52 -0.49
N ILE A 349 -12.20 10.28 0.36
CA ILE A 349 -11.62 11.43 1.07
C ILE A 349 -11.40 11.01 2.51
N SER A 350 -10.17 11.16 3.00
CA SER A 350 -9.83 10.78 4.37
C SER A 350 -8.87 11.77 5.02
N THR A 351 -9.04 11.98 6.31
CA THR A 351 -7.97 12.52 7.16
C THR A 351 -7.06 11.39 7.64
N VAL A 352 -5.99 11.72 8.35
CA VAL A 352 -5.14 10.75 9.04
C VAL A 352 -4.98 11.14 10.49
N SER A 353 -4.69 10.15 11.33
CA SER A 353 -4.14 10.37 12.66
C SER A 353 -2.72 9.81 12.72
N TRP A 354 -2.06 9.90 13.88
CA TRP A 354 -0.69 9.42 14.07
C TRP A 354 -0.50 7.91 13.79
N ILE A 355 -1.58 7.12 13.82
CA ILE A 355 -1.58 5.68 13.50
C ILE A 355 -1.89 5.41 12.00
N GLY A 356 -2.30 6.44 11.25
CA GLY A 356 -2.69 6.35 9.85
C GLY A 356 -4.19 6.53 9.65
N GLY A 357 -4.80 5.67 8.81
CA GLY A 357 -6.21 5.75 8.45
C GLY A 357 -7.17 5.16 9.49
N LYS A 358 -8.47 5.13 9.15
CA LYS A 358 -9.53 4.66 10.05
C LYS A 358 -9.61 3.13 10.13
N ASN A 359 -8.73 2.53 10.94
CA ASN A 359 -8.72 1.09 11.16
C ASN A 359 -8.59 0.71 12.66
N PRO A 360 -9.71 0.39 13.34
CA PRO A 360 -9.69 0.02 14.75
C PRO A 360 -9.31 -1.46 15.00
N PHE A 361 -9.11 -2.27 13.95
CA PHE A 361 -8.87 -3.72 14.08
C PHE A 361 -7.66 -4.03 14.98
N LEU A 362 -6.54 -3.34 14.74
CA LEU A 362 -5.32 -3.57 15.52
C LEU A 362 -5.56 -3.25 17.00
N GLY A 363 -6.23 -2.13 17.29
CA GLY A 363 -6.58 -1.75 18.66
C GLY A 363 -7.45 -2.80 19.36
N TRP A 364 -8.51 -3.28 18.69
CA TRP A 364 -9.35 -4.35 19.23
C TRP A 364 -8.60 -5.67 19.41
N ALA A 365 -7.65 -6.01 18.52
CA ALA A 365 -6.82 -7.20 18.68
C ALA A 365 -5.94 -7.14 19.94
N TYR A 366 -5.38 -5.96 20.26
CA TYR A 366 -4.64 -5.74 21.51
C TYR A 366 -5.54 -5.86 22.75
N VAL A 367 -6.74 -5.27 22.72
CA VAL A 367 -7.72 -5.37 23.81
C VAL A 367 -8.17 -6.83 24.02
N ALA A 368 -8.51 -7.55 22.95
CA ALA A 368 -8.91 -8.95 23.02
C ALA A 368 -7.78 -9.84 23.56
N SER A 369 -6.54 -9.62 23.11
CA SER A 369 -5.36 -10.36 23.60
C SER A 369 -5.09 -10.09 25.08
N SER A 370 -5.23 -8.82 25.51
CA SER A 370 -5.11 -8.44 26.93
C SER A 370 -6.17 -9.13 27.79
N ALA A 371 -7.43 -9.11 27.36
CA ALA A 371 -8.53 -9.80 28.05
C ALA A 371 -8.27 -11.31 28.18
N LEU A 372 -7.78 -11.94 27.11
CA LEU A 372 -7.40 -13.36 27.12
C LEU A 372 -6.28 -13.65 28.11
N PHE A 373 -5.22 -12.83 28.14
CA PHE A 373 -4.11 -13.01 29.09
C PHE A 373 -4.54 -12.83 30.54
N ILE A 374 -5.41 -11.85 30.84
CA ILE A 374 -5.99 -11.68 32.18
C ILE A 374 -6.80 -12.91 32.57
N LEU A 375 -7.66 -13.41 31.68
CA LEU A 375 -8.48 -14.59 31.95
C LEU A 375 -7.62 -15.83 32.23
N ILE A 376 -6.61 -16.09 31.41
CA ILE A 376 -5.68 -17.21 31.61
C ILE A 376 -4.90 -17.03 32.91
N ALA A 377 -4.44 -15.81 33.23
CA ALA A 377 -3.70 -15.54 34.45
C ALA A 377 -4.56 -15.73 35.70
N ILE A 378 -5.83 -15.28 35.69
CA ILE A 378 -6.79 -15.50 36.78
C ILE A 378 -7.08 -16.98 36.97
N LEU A 379 -7.41 -17.71 35.89
CA LEU A 379 -7.68 -19.15 35.96
C LEU A 379 -6.45 -19.94 36.43
N GLY A 380 -5.26 -19.57 35.94
CA GLY A 380 -3.98 -20.16 36.35
C GLY A 380 -3.67 -19.90 37.82
N THR A 381 -3.92 -18.68 38.30
CA THR A 381 -3.74 -18.30 39.71
C THR A 381 -4.73 -19.06 40.60
N ALA A 382 -6.01 -19.09 40.22
CA ALA A 382 -7.03 -19.85 40.93
C ALA A 382 -6.68 -21.34 41.01
N ARG A 383 -6.27 -21.96 39.89
CA ARG A 383 -5.83 -23.36 39.88
C ARG A 383 -4.61 -23.57 40.77
N HIS A 384 -3.64 -22.67 40.75
CA HIS A 384 -2.44 -22.76 41.58
C HIS A 384 -2.76 -22.69 43.08
N LEU A 385 -3.76 -21.89 43.46
CA LEU A 385 -4.22 -21.76 44.84
C LEU A 385 -5.09 -22.95 45.30
N ILE A 386 -5.99 -23.45 44.44
CA ILE A 386 -6.92 -24.55 44.79
C ILE A 386 -6.21 -25.92 44.79
N LYS A 387 -5.32 -26.18 43.81
CA LYS A 387 -4.58 -27.44 43.68
C LYS A 387 -3.07 -27.16 43.48
N PRO A 388 -2.35 -26.73 44.52
CA PRO A 388 -0.92 -26.48 44.42
C PRO A 388 -0.18 -27.80 44.17
N ARG A 389 0.66 -27.82 43.13
CA ARG A 389 1.58 -28.93 42.84
C ARG A 389 2.99 -28.52 43.28
N ARG A 390 3.70 -29.41 43.96
CA ARG A 390 5.12 -29.21 44.28
C ARG A 390 5.93 -29.28 42.98
N LEU A 391 6.82 -28.31 42.79
CA LEU A 391 7.77 -28.30 41.68
C LEU A 391 8.74 -29.48 41.85
N GLY A 392 8.92 -30.28 40.80
CA GLY A 392 9.84 -31.43 40.82
C GLY A 392 9.35 -32.62 41.65
N ASP A 393 8.05 -32.75 41.90
CA ASP A 393 7.49 -33.87 42.66
C ASP A 393 7.79 -35.24 41.99
N MET A 394 8.63 -36.03 42.64
CA MET A 394 9.10 -37.33 42.15
C MET A 394 7.99 -38.38 42.08
N SER A 395 6.89 -38.24 42.83
CA SER A 395 5.75 -39.18 42.77
C SER A 395 5.00 -39.14 41.44
N LEU A 396 5.26 -38.13 40.61
CA LEU A 396 4.58 -37.90 39.34
C LEU A 396 5.47 -38.26 38.14
N LEU A 397 6.67 -38.79 38.40
CA LEU A 397 7.53 -39.40 37.39
C LEU A 397 6.86 -40.67 36.88
N SER A 398 6.90 -40.90 35.58
CA SER A 398 6.13 -41.97 34.93
C SER A 398 6.49 -43.38 35.39
N TRP A 399 7.68 -43.56 35.96
CA TRP A 399 8.17 -44.84 36.49
C TRP A 399 7.94 -45.00 38.01
N ASN A 400 7.45 -43.96 38.68
CA ASN A 400 7.05 -44.00 40.10
C ASN A 400 5.51 -44.11 40.27
N ARG A 401 4.80 -44.22 39.15
CA ARG A 401 3.35 -44.47 39.04
C ARG A 401 3.16 -45.80 38.35
#